data_AF-A0A7C7Y7D8-F1
#
_entry.id   AF-A0A7C7Y7D8-F1
#
_cell.length_a   1.000
_cell.length_b   1.000
_cell.length_c   1.000
_cell.angle_alpha   90.00
_cell.angle_beta   90.00
_cell.angle_gamma   90.00
#
_symmetry.space_group_name_H-M   'P 1'
#
loop_
_entity.id
_entity.type
_entity.pdbx_description
1 polymer ?
#
loop_
_entity_poly.entity_id
_entity_poly.type
_entity_poly.pdbx_seq_one_letter_code
_entity_poly.pdbx_strand_id
1 'polypeptide(L)'
;MGCHGLKFALQIVCKTRESVRINVRNRSSTTISWRIKMIMFRNILAAVSAVLLLGLASSYMPIAAAGDLPTEKGCKKLKDADSAMKGWCAAISRKKGNCLACHQAIVENWPEALPPGGNIGPPFVVMGARFPNSEDLRAQIWDATAKNPNSSMPPFGKHKLISEKDIDNIVAWLLTF
;
A
#
# COMPACT_ATOMS: atom_id res chain seq x y z
N MET A 1 -75.07 -42.83 -32.53
CA MET A 1 -76.08 -43.73 -31.94
C MET A 1 -75.55 -44.33 -30.66
N GLY A 2 -76.37 -44.35 -29.60
CA GLY A 2 -76.30 -45.33 -28.52
C GLY A 2 -75.33 -45.03 -27.37
N CYS A 3 -75.88 -44.48 -26.28
CA CYS A 3 -75.63 -45.01 -24.94
C CYS A 3 -76.90 -44.83 -24.10
N HIS A 4 -77.58 -45.96 -23.92
CA HIS A 4 -78.52 -46.25 -22.84
C HIS A 4 -77.89 -45.81 -21.49
N GLY A 5 -78.59 -45.25 -20.50
CA GLY A 5 -79.91 -45.57 -19.98
C GLY A 5 -79.76 -46.24 -18.60
N LEU A 6 -80.18 -45.51 -17.55
CA LEU A 6 -80.44 -45.93 -16.15
C LEU A 6 -79.21 -46.27 -15.27
N LYS A 7 -79.09 -45.81 -14.00
CA LYS A 7 -80.11 -45.58 -12.98
C LYS A 7 -79.82 -44.37 -12.10
N PHE A 8 -80.91 -43.68 -11.76
CA PHE A 8 -81.07 -42.76 -10.65
C PHE A 8 -80.62 -43.38 -9.32
N ALA A 9 -79.87 -42.63 -8.53
CA ALA A 9 -79.95 -42.67 -7.07
C ALA A 9 -80.05 -41.22 -6.58
N LEU A 10 -81.27 -40.86 -6.25
CA LEU A 10 -81.67 -39.60 -5.64
C LEU A 10 -81.22 -39.60 -4.18
N GLN A 11 -80.35 -38.68 -3.80
CA GLN A 11 -80.23 -38.28 -2.40
C GLN A 11 -80.00 -36.77 -2.32
N ILE A 12 -81.12 -36.06 -2.38
CA ILE A 12 -81.21 -34.64 -2.06
C ILE A 12 -81.04 -34.54 -0.55
N VAL A 13 -79.81 -34.29 -0.11
CA VAL A 13 -79.56 -33.79 1.25
C VAL A 13 -79.66 -32.27 1.18
N CYS A 14 -80.81 -31.77 1.64
CA CYS A 14 -81.05 -30.36 1.90
C CYS A 14 -80.04 -29.89 2.96
N LYS A 15 -78.98 -29.18 2.54
CA LYS A 15 -78.08 -28.49 3.47
C LYS A 15 -78.49 -27.02 3.54
N THR A 16 -78.93 -26.66 4.74
CA THR A 16 -79.25 -25.31 5.19
C THR A 16 -78.19 -24.30 4.76
N ARG A 17 -78.68 -23.15 4.28
CA ARG A 17 -77.87 -22.01 3.81
C ARG A 17 -77.20 -21.35 5.01
N GLU A 18 -76.01 -21.81 5.35
CA GLU A 18 -75.20 -21.22 6.41
C GLU A 18 -74.48 -19.97 5.88
N SER A 19 -74.71 -18.84 6.53
CA SER A 19 -74.12 -17.54 6.18
C SER A 19 -72.59 -17.63 6.24
N VAL A 20 -71.93 -17.52 5.09
CA VAL A 20 -70.47 -17.37 5.02
C VAL A 20 -70.10 -16.02 5.63
N ARG A 21 -69.73 -16.02 6.90
CA ARG A 21 -69.14 -14.87 7.57
C ARG A 21 -67.70 -14.74 7.07
N ILE A 22 -67.42 -13.74 6.23
CA ILE A 22 -66.06 -13.42 5.80
C ILE A 22 -65.28 -12.95 7.03
N ASN A 23 -64.34 -13.78 7.49
CA ASN A 23 -63.45 -13.44 8.59
C ASN A 23 -62.38 -12.46 8.07
N VAL A 24 -62.62 -11.16 8.20
CA VAL A 24 -61.59 -10.13 8.02
C VAL A 24 -60.60 -10.28 9.17
N ARG A 25 -59.50 -10.99 8.89
CA ARG A 25 -58.39 -11.20 9.82
C ARG A 25 -57.73 -9.85 10.08
N ASN A 26 -58.09 -9.21 11.20
CA ASN A 26 -57.51 -7.95 11.68
C ASN A 26 -56.03 -8.17 12.02
N ARG A 27 -55.14 -7.99 11.04
CA ARG A 27 -53.70 -8.08 11.22
C ARG A 27 -53.26 -6.78 11.91
N SER A 28 -52.79 -6.87 13.16
CA SER A 28 -52.50 -5.68 13.96
C SER A 28 -51.52 -4.75 13.25
N SER A 29 -51.91 -3.48 13.13
CA SER A 29 -51.15 -2.35 12.56
C SER A 29 -49.69 -2.29 13.06
N THR A 30 -49.46 -2.73 14.30
CA THR A 30 -48.14 -2.77 14.95
C THR A 30 -47.13 -3.69 14.25
N THR A 31 -47.55 -4.85 13.74
CA THR A 31 -46.63 -5.82 13.10
C THR A 31 -46.22 -5.38 11.68
N ILE A 32 -47.10 -4.67 10.98
CA ILE A 32 -46.84 -4.12 9.64
C ILE A 32 -45.91 -2.89 9.76
N SER A 33 -46.18 -2.00 10.72
CA SER A 33 -45.31 -0.84 11.00
C SER A 33 -43.89 -1.25 11.37
N TRP A 34 -43.73 -2.32 12.16
CA TRP A 34 -42.42 -2.82 12.56
C TRP A 34 -41.63 -3.41 11.39
N ARG A 35 -42.29 -4.17 10.50
CA ARG A 35 -41.65 -4.71 9.29
C ARG A 35 -41.22 -3.61 8.31
N ILE A 36 -42.03 -2.58 8.15
CA ILE A 36 -41.70 -1.42 7.30
C ILE A 36 -40.53 -0.63 7.90
N LYS A 37 -40.57 -0.35 9.22
CA LYS A 37 -39.45 0.30 9.93
C LYS A 37 -38.16 -0.51 9.84
N MET A 38 -38.22 -1.84 9.96
CA MET A 38 -37.04 -2.71 9.80
C MET A 38 -36.50 -2.73 8.37
N ILE A 39 -37.36 -2.72 7.35
CA ILE A 39 -36.93 -2.67 5.94
C ILE A 39 -36.28 -1.32 5.62
N MET A 40 -36.88 -0.21 6.07
CA MET A 40 -36.31 1.12 5.90
C MET A 40 -34.98 1.27 6.66
N PHE A 41 -34.89 0.76 7.90
CA PHE A 41 -33.66 0.78 8.68
C PHE A 41 -32.54 -0.05 8.03
N ARG A 42 -32.87 -1.22 7.48
CA ARG A 42 -31.90 -2.08 6.77
C ARG A 42 -31.39 -1.43 5.48
N ASN A 43 -32.25 -0.72 4.75
CA ASN A 43 -31.85 0.01 3.54
C ASN A 43 -31.03 1.27 3.86
N ILE A 44 -31.33 1.97 4.97
CA ILE A 44 -30.53 3.10 5.46
C ILE A 44 -29.14 2.62 5.94
N LEU A 45 -29.07 1.53 6.70
CA LEU A 45 -27.81 0.93 7.13
C LEU A 45 -26.94 0.51 5.94
N ALA A 46 -27.54 -0.12 4.91
CA ALA A 46 -26.82 -0.50 3.69
C ALA A 46 -26.27 0.71 2.93
N ALA A 47 -27.02 1.81 2.85
CA ALA A 47 -26.59 3.04 2.19
C ALA A 47 -25.46 3.75 2.95
N VAL A 48 -25.49 3.75 4.30
CA VAL A 48 -24.42 4.35 5.12
C VAL A 48 -23.13 3.52 5.06
N SER A 49 -23.22 2.18 5.01
CA SER A 49 -22.03 1.33 4.84
C SER A 49 -21.33 1.52 3.49
N ALA A 50 -22.07 1.80 2.42
CA ALA A 50 -21.48 2.05 1.10
C ALA A 50 -20.70 3.38 1.06
N VAL A 51 -21.20 4.43 1.72
CA VAL A 51 -20.53 5.74 1.79
C VAL A 51 -19.30 5.71 2.69
N LEU A 52 -19.34 4.94 3.79
CA LEU A 52 -18.17 4.78 4.67
C LEU A 52 -17.03 4.01 3.99
N LEU A 53 -17.35 3.02 3.15
CA LEU A 53 -16.36 2.26 2.38
C LEU A 53 -15.73 3.08 1.24
N LEU A 54 -16.47 4.03 0.67
CA LEU A 54 -15.96 4.95 -0.35
C LEU A 54 -15.12 6.10 0.24
N GLY A 55 -15.40 6.53 1.49
CA GLY A 55 -14.62 7.57 2.18
C GLY A 55 -13.23 7.13 2.63
N LEU A 56 -13.03 5.83 2.92
CA LEU A 56 -11.73 5.27 3.31
C LEU A 56 -10.79 4.98 2.13
N ALA A 57 -11.29 5.00 0.88
CA ALA A 57 -10.44 4.86 -0.29
C ALA A 57 -9.72 6.17 -0.66
N SER A 58 -10.16 7.33 -0.16
CA SER A 58 -9.62 8.64 -0.53
C SER A 58 -8.33 9.06 0.21
N SER A 59 -7.89 8.30 1.22
CA SER A 59 -6.60 8.52 1.88
C SER A 59 -5.54 7.48 1.51
N TYR A 60 -5.82 6.58 0.56
CA TYR A 60 -4.75 5.78 -0.03
C TYR A 60 -4.00 6.67 -1.01
N MET A 61 -3.10 7.50 -0.48
CA MET A 61 -1.98 7.98 -1.27
C MET A 61 -1.23 6.73 -1.73
N PRO A 62 -1.13 6.44 -3.03
CA PRO A 62 -0.15 5.47 -3.46
C PRO A 62 1.19 6.06 -3.05
N ILE A 63 1.89 5.40 -2.12
CA ILE A 63 3.34 5.55 -2.00
C ILE A 63 3.82 5.33 -3.43
N ALA A 64 4.37 6.38 -4.03
CA ALA A 64 4.91 6.32 -5.38
C ALA A 64 5.75 5.04 -5.44
N ALA A 65 5.35 4.12 -6.33
CA ALA A 65 6.13 2.93 -6.60
C ALA A 65 7.57 3.41 -6.82
N ALA A 66 8.47 3.04 -5.90
CA ALA A 66 9.88 3.22 -6.11
C ALA A 66 10.20 2.42 -7.38
N GLY A 67 10.27 3.12 -8.51
CA GLY A 67 10.73 2.51 -9.74
C GLY A 67 12.09 1.86 -9.48
N ASP A 68 12.33 0.71 -10.10
CA ASP A 68 13.55 -0.06 -9.90
C ASP A 68 14.78 0.84 -9.87
N LEU A 69 15.62 0.69 -8.84
CA LEU A 69 16.80 1.52 -8.68
C LEU A 69 17.67 1.41 -9.94
N PRO A 70 18.11 2.54 -10.52
CA PRO A 70 18.83 2.50 -11.79
C PRO A 70 20.22 1.92 -11.60
N THR A 71 20.71 1.19 -12.59
CA THR A 71 22.13 0.87 -12.71
C THR A 71 22.93 2.12 -13.05
N GLU A 72 24.27 2.06 -13.00
CA GLU A 72 25.13 3.18 -13.40
C GLU A 72 24.84 3.67 -14.85
N LYS A 73 24.44 2.77 -15.75
CA LYS A 73 24.00 3.14 -17.11
C LYS A 73 22.66 3.87 -17.10
N GLY A 74 21.74 3.46 -16.23
CA GLY A 74 20.43 4.12 -16.05
C GLY A 74 20.60 5.53 -15.49
N CYS A 75 21.50 5.70 -14.52
CA CYS A 75 21.81 6.99 -13.90
C CYS A 75 22.20 8.09 -14.89
N LYS A 76 22.92 7.74 -15.97
CA LYS A 76 23.33 8.70 -17.01
C LYS A 76 22.15 9.23 -17.85
N LYS A 77 21.01 8.56 -17.81
CA LYS A 77 19.82 8.90 -18.61
C LYS A 77 18.81 9.74 -17.82
N LEU A 78 19.01 9.89 -16.51
CA LEU A 78 18.13 10.68 -15.66
C LEU A 78 18.37 12.17 -15.88
N LYS A 79 17.35 12.88 -16.33
CA LYS A 79 17.42 14.33 -16.56
C LYS A 79 17.01 15.12 -15.32
N ASP A 80 15.97 14.67 -14.62
CA ASP A 80 15.34 15.39 -13.51
C ASP A 80 15.25 14.55 -12.23
N ALA A 81 16.36 13.89 -11.87
CA ALA A 81 16.45 13.14 -10.63
C ALA A 81 16.49 14.07 -9.40
N ASP A 82 15.77 13.71 -8.34
CA ASP A 82 15.90 14.35 -7.03
C ASP A 82 17.29 14.07 -6.39
N SER A 83 17.55 14.67 -5.23
CA SER A 83 18.83 14.52 -4.54
C SER A 83 19.11 13.10 -4.05
N ALA A 84 18.09 12.34 -3.62
CA ALA A 84 18.28 10.96 -3.17
C ALA A 84 18.65 10.05 -4.35
N MET A 85 17.96 10.19 -5.48
CA MET A 85 18.26 9.43 -6.70
C MET A 85 19.64 9.80 -7.26
N LYS A 86 20.01 11.09 -7.23
CA LYS A 86 21.39 11.52 -7.55
C LYS A 86 22.42 10.93 -6.58
N GLY A 87 22.06 10.81 -5.31
CA GLY A 87 22.88 10.21 -4.25
C GLY A 87 23.15 8.73 -4.49
N TRP A 88 22.10 7.95 -4.78
CA TRP A 88 22.21 6.56 -5.22
C TRP A 88 23.18 6.44 -6.41
N CYS A 89 22.97 7.25 -7.46
CA CYS A 89 23.81 7.24 -8.64
C CYS A 89 25.28 7.59 -8.36
N ALA A 90 25.55 8.50 -7.43
CA ALA A 90 26.90 8.82 -6.99
C ALA A 90 27.50 7.70 -6.13
N ALA A 91 26.70 7.06 -5.28
CA ALA A 91 27.13 5.97 -4.41
C ALA A 91 27.50 4.69 -5.19
N ILE A 92 26.75 4.34 -6.24
CA ILE A 92 26.99 3.11 -7.02
C ILE A 92 28.05 3.26 -8.11
N SER A 93 28.41 4.49 -8.49
CA SER A 93 29.38 4.71 -9.57
C SER A 93 30.81 4.45 -9.09
N ARG A 94 31.52 3.59 -9.83
CA ARG A 94 32.94 3.29 -9.61
C ARG A 94 33.87 4.49 -9.79
N LYS A 95 33.42 5.51 -10.53
CA LYS A 95 34.15 6.77 -10.76
C LYS A 95 33.82 7.85 -9.73
N LYS A 96 32.87 7.57 -8.82
CA LYS A 96 32.46 8.49 -7.76
C LYS A 96 32.62 7.81 -6.40
N GLY A 97 31.53 7.60 -5.66
CA GLY A 97 31.58 7.10 -4.28
C GLY A 97 31.96 5.63 -4.19
N ASN A 98 31.52 4.81 -5.14
CA ASN A 98 31.71 3.36 -5.14
C ASN A 98 31.41 2.70 -3.77
N CYS A 99 30.41 3.24 -3.04
CA CYS A 99 30.14 2.93 -1.65
C CYS A 99 29.78 1.45 -1.46
N LEU A 100 29.09 0.87 -2.45
CA LEU A 100 28.65 -0.51 -2.44
C LEU A 100 29.80 -1.53 -2.54
N ALA A 101 31.01 -1.11 -2.90
CA ALA A 101 32.17 -2.01 -2.88
C ALA A 101 32.54 -2.45 -1.45
N CYS A 102 32.24 -1.62 -0.46
CA CYS A 102 32.54 -1.90 0.94
C CYS A 102 31.29 -2.09 1.81
N HIS A 103 30.17 -1.47 1.45
CA HIS A 103 28.95 -1.46 2.25
C HIS A 103 27.79 -2.14 1.53
N GLN A 104 26.88 -2.72 2.30
CA GLN A 104 25.60 -3.20 1.80
C GLN A 104 24.51 -2.16 2.02
N ALA A 105 23.78 -1.81 0.97
CA ALA A 105 22.54 -1.05 1.06
C ALA A 105 21.34 -2.00 1.16
N ILE A 106 20.41 -1.73 2.07
CA ILE A 106 19.18 -2.53 2.20
C ILE A 106 18.07 -1.83 1.41
N VAL A 107 17.96 -2.18 0.13
CA VAL A 107 16.97 -1.60 -0.78
C VAL A 107 16.02 -2.67 -1.28
N GLU A 108 14.76 -2.29 -1.48
CA GLU A 108 13.80 -3.11 -2.20
C GLU A 108 14.20 -3.16 -3.68
N ASN A 109 14.02 -4.32 -4.32
CA ASN A 109 14.33 -4.54 -5.74
C ASN A 109 15.78 -4.20 -6.12
N TRP A 110 16.73 -4.96 -5.58
CA TRP A 110 18.15 -4.82 -5.93
C TRP A 110 18.36 -4.94 -7.45
N PRO A 111 19.06 -3.98 -8.10
CA PRO A 111 19.26 -4.06 -9.54
C PRO A 111 20.15 -5.25 -9.90
N GLU A 112 19.63 -6.20 -10.68
CA GLU A 112 20.32 -7.46 -11.02
C GLU A 112 21.71 -7.25 -11.65
N ALA A 113 21.90 -6.14 -12.37
CA ALA A 113 23.16 -5.81 -13.01
C ALA A 113 24.23 -5.24 -12.04
N LEU A 114 23.88 -4.98 -10.78
CA LEU A 114 24.81 -4.57 -9.74
C LEU A 114 25.28 -5.79 -8.93
N PRO A 115 26.60 -5.91 -8.66
CA PRO A 115 27.09 -6.94 -7.76
C PRO A 115 26.48 -6.78 -6.36
N PRO A 116 26.41 -7.83 -5.53
CA PRO A 116 26.02 -7.68 -4.14
C PRO A 116 26.92 -6.66 -3.42
N GLY A 117 26.37 -5.98 -2.42
CA GLY A 117 27.12 -5.02 -1.64
C GLY A 117 28.22 -5.68 -0.80
N GLY A 118 29.27 -4.92 -0.52
CA GLY A 118 30.37 -5.36 0.32
C GLY A 118 30.01 -5.45 1.80
N ASN A 119 30.88 -6.09 2.57
CA ASN A 119 30.75 -6.27 4.01
C ASN A 119 32.01 -5.82 4.79
N ILE A 120 32.88 -5.02 4.16
CA ILE A 120 34.07 -4.44 4.80
C ILE A 120 33.64 -3.34 5.78
N GLY A 121 32.70 -2.50 5.34
CA GLY A 121 32.07 -1.47 6.16
C GLY A 121 30.71 -1.94 6.70
N PRO A 122 30.17 -1.29 7.75
CA PRO A 122 28.85 -1.61 8.28
C PRO A 122 27.75 -1.41 7.23
N PRO A 123 26.69 -2.23 7.19
CA PRO A 123 25.59 -2.00 6.28
C PRO A 123 24.86 -0.68 6.57
N PHE A 124 24.20 -0.13 5.54
CA PHE A 124 23.35 1.04 5.66
C PHE A 124 21.98 0.63 6.17
N VAL A 125 21.86 0.59 7.49
CA VAL A 125 20.63 0.25 8.21
C VAL A 125 20.28 1.38 9.15
N VAL A 126 19.00 1.81 9.15
CA VAL A 126 18.45 2.82 10.07
C VAL A 126 19.37 4.04 10.21
N MET A 127 19.78 4.57 9.05
CA MET A 127 20.82 5.59 8.98
C MET A 127 20.33 6.91 9.59
N GLY A 128 19.06 7.27 9.41
CA GLY A 128 18.47 8.44 10.06
C GLY A 128 18.51 8.36 11.59
N ALA A 129 18.35 7.17 12.17
CA ALA A 129 18.46 6.97 13.61
C ALA A 129 19.91 6.98 14.11
N ARG A 130 20.86 6.47 13.31
CA ARG A 130 22.30 6.48 13.62
C ARG A 130 22.92 7.87 13.51
N PHE A 131 22.38 8.69 12.62
CA PHE A 131 22.82 10.05 12.35
C PHE A 131 21.62 11.02 12.41
N PRO A 132 21.11 11.33 13.63
CA PRO A 132 20.00 12.26 13.80
C PRO A 132 20.33 13.69 13.34
N ASN A 133 21.63 14.01 13.28
CA ASN A 133 22.16 15.23 12.72
C ASN A 133 22.85 14.90 11.38
N SER A 134 22.34 15.44 10.26
CA SER A 134 22.84 15.11 8.92
C SER A 134 24.31 15.49 8.70
N GLU A 135 24.76 16.51 9.42
CA GLU A 135 26.10 17.07 9.39
C GLU A 135 27.12 16.07 9.93
N ASP A 136 26.74 15.22 10.88
CA ASP A 136 27.59 14.15 11.40
C ASP A 136 27.80 13.04 10.38
N LEU A 137 26.77 12.72 9.60
CA LEU A 137 26.87 11.77 8.49
C LEU A 137 27.70 12.36 7.35
N ARG A 138 27.47 13.64 7.02
CA ARG A 138 28.26 14.36 6.03
C ARG A 138 29.73 14.40 6.43
N ALA A 139 30.04 14.70 7.68
CA ALA A 139 31.40 14.71 8.21
C ALA A 139 32.07 13.33 8.12
N GLN A 140 31.32 12.26 8.40
CA GLN A 140 31.80 10.89 8.24
C GLN A 140 32.18 10.56 6.79
N ILE A 141 31.39 11.02 5.81
CA ILE A 141 31.67 10.82 4.38
C ILE A 141 32.82 11.74 3.92
N TRP A 142 32.85 12.97 4.43
CA TRP A 142 33.87 13.96 4.11
C TRP A 142 35.28 13.53 4.50
N ASP A 143 35.44 13.12 5.76
CA ASP A 143 36.70 12.63 6.31
C ASP A 143 36.44 11.62 7.44
N ALA A 144 36.31 10.34 7.07
CA ALA A 144 36.22 9.25 8.03
C ALA A 144 37.46 9.15 8.95
N THR A 145 38.62 9.64 8.50
CA THR A 145 39.87 9.57 9.25
C THR A 145 39.90 10.50 10.46
N ALA A 146 39.03 11.51 10.49
CA ALA A 146 38.90 12.42 11.63
C ALA A 146 38.41 11.71 12.90
N LYS A 147 37.50 10.73 12.77
CA LYS A 147 37.01 9.91 13.89
C LYS A 147 37.85 8.65 14.10
N ASN A 148 38.40 8.08 13.03
CA ASN A 148 39.24 6.89 13.09
C ASN A 148 40.43 7.03 12.10
N PRO A 149 41.64 7.39 12.56
CA PRO A 149 42.82 7.54 11.70
C PRO A 149 43.17 6.28 10.89
N ASN A 150 42.75 5.09 11.34
CA ASN A 150 42.99 3.82 10.67
C ASN A 150 41.82 3.38 9.78
N SER A 151 40.86 4.26 9.50
CA SER A 151 39.71 3.95 8.65
C SER A 151 40.13 3.59 7.23
N SER A 152 39.60 2.48 6.71
CA SER A 152 39.72 2.13 5.28
C SER A 152 38.72 2.88 4.40
N MET A 153 37.72 3.54 4.99
CA MET A 153 36.77 4.38 4.25
C MET A 153 37.51 5.62 3.71
N PRO A 154 37.53 5.85 2.39
CA PRO A 154 38.25 6.97 1.80
C PRO A 154 37.72 8.32 2.32
N PRO A 155 38.58 9.31 2.59
CA PRO A 155 38.15 10.64 2.98
C PRO A 155 37.75 11.45 1.73
N PHE A 156 36.53 11.21 1.26
CA PHE A 156 36.04 11.67 -0.05
C PHE A 156 36.14 13.18 -0.26
N GLY A 157 35.80 13.97 0.76
CA GLY A 157 35.83 15.42 0.69
C GLY A 157 37.24 16.00 0.86
N LYS A 158 37.97 15.55 1.88
CA LYS A 158 39.34 16.01 2.19
C LYS A 158 40.28 15.88 0.99
N HIS A 159 40.21 14.77 0.27
CA HIS A 159 41.05 14.51 -0.91
C HIS A 159 40.34 14.84 -2.23
N LYS A 160 39.15 15.45 -2.17
CA LYS A 160 38.36 15.86 -3.35
C LYS A 160 38.13 14.72 -4.35
N LEU A 161 37.89 13.51 -3.84
CA LEU A 161 37.66 12.32 -4.66
C LEU A 161 36.33 12.41 -5.43
N ILE A 162 35.36 13.12 -4.87
CA ILE A 162 34.08 13.46 -5.49
C ILE A 162 33.71 14.91 -5.18
N SER A 163 32.72 15.44 -5.91
CA SER A 163 32.23 16.79 -5.68
C SER A 163 31.50 16.90 -4.33
N GLU A 164 31.54 18.08 -3.71
CA GLU A 164 30.76 18.34 -2.48
C GLU A 164 29.27 18.08 -2.70
N LYS A 165 28.76 18.44 -3.88
CA LYS A 165 27.35 18.20 -4.23
C LYS A 165 27.03 16.70 -4.31
N ASP A 166 27.94 15.87 -4.79
CA ASP A 166 27.77 14.42 -4.76
C ASP A 166 27.76 13.89 -3.32
N ILE A 167 28.61 14.42 -2.43
CA ILE A 167 28.59 14.08 -0.99
C ILE A 167 27.22 14.42 -0.40
N ASP A 168 26.72 15.64 -0.63
CA ASP A 168 25.41 16.07 -0.11
C ASP A 168 24.27 15.20 -0.62
N ASN A 169 24.30 14.83 -1.90
CA ASN A 169 23.30 13.93 -2.48
C ASN A 169 23.41 12.51 -1.88
N ILE A 170 24.62 11.99 -1.64
CA ILE A 170 24.80 10.69 -0.97
C ILE A 170 24.26 10.74 0.45
N VAL A 171 24.46 11.84 1.20
CA VAL A 171 23.84 12.03 2.52
C VAL A 171 22.32 11.99 2.40
N ALA A 172 21.74 12.73 1.45
CA ALA A 172 20.29 12.75 1.23
C ALA A 172 19.74 11.35 0.93
N TRP A 173 20.45 10.55 0.14
CA TRP A 173 20.10 9.16 -0.12
C TRP A 173 20.25 8.26 1.11
N LEU A 174 21.36 8.36 1.84
CA LEU A 174 21.58 7.53 3.03
C LEU A 174 20.55 7.81 4.11
N LEU A 175 20.01 9.03 4.21
CA LEU A 175 18.95 9.36 5.16
C LEU A 175 17.57 8.83 4.76
N THR A 176 17.43 8.16 3.61
CA THR A 176 16.19 7.41 3.28
C THR A 176 16.16 6.01 3.90
N PHE A 177 17.23 5.58 4.59
CA PHE A 177 17.36 4.28 5.26
C PHE A 177 17.09 4.34 6.77
#